data_AF-A0A3Q2VB15-F1
#
_entry.id   AF-A0A3Q2VB15-F1
#
_cell.length_a   1.000
_cell.length_b   1.000
_cell.length_c   1.000
_cell.angle_alpha   90.00
_cell.angle_beta   90.00
_cell.angle_gamma   90.00
#
_symmetry.space_group_name_H-M   'P 1'
#
loop_
_entity.id
_entity.type
_entity.pdbx_description
1 polymer ?
#
loop_
_entity_poly.entity_id
_entity_poly.type
_entity_poly.pdbx_seq_one_letter_code
_entity_poly.pdbx_strand_id
1 'polypeptide(L)'
;MDLCVCVCVCVCVWSVLLFASAAAFVEELDDSVVCPCRVSLQFYAPWCTFCKQLDPVWHQIGSEYRSLGSPVHVGKSDATANTGLAKEFRVRTYPAILMLKKNIKYNYSGVRTKDGIMDFANRIAGPLVRSLSSVQLFQHAMSRHDVMFVYVGATSPLKGNYTSVAEQLIVHTYFFSTSRGVLPKVRKLYPAYCLSEERDGDLKLWINRERFPNFSQIDSYTLYAMGETGTTEHLSALISCHLFRYKSLLESVAAEHREIYSRSDFYSENGLVMGEIIVPTFIVVNLSNDGYFLPPGTVQTEQNLLDFLDGVLNGSVQGHGGNGALQRVRRLVYDTRVTLAPVFSHTPLLGCFLVAFPLTIGACFCYLCFKARPTVVDEDGTPLGPETNPESRPSRGRFPLICDNSA
;
A
#
# COMPACT_ATOMS: atom_id res chain seq x y z
N MET A 1 -4.42 -8.29 -67.16
CA MET A 1 -4.47 -7.46 -65.92
C MET A 1 -4.15 -8.28 -64.68
N ASP A 2 -3.67 -9.51 -64.84
CA ASP A 2 -3.82 -10.55 -63.81
C ASP A 2 -2.59 -10.71 -62.92
N LEU A 3 -1.41 -10.29 -63.39
CA LEU A 3 -0.17 -10.35 -62.60
C LEU A 3 -0.14 -9.28 -61.49
N CYS A 4 -0.71 -8.10 -61.75
CA CYS A 4 -0.71 -6.98 -60.81
C CYS A 4 -1.69 -7.24 -59.64
N VAL A 5 -2.85 -7.85 -59.94
CA VAL A 5 -3.84 -8.26 -58.93
C VAL A 5 -3.27 -9.36 -58.03
N CYS A 6 -2.54 -10.33 -58.60
CA CYS A 6 -1.97 -11.44 -57.84
C CYS A 6 -0.86 -10.96 -56.87
N VAL A 7 0.01 -10.05 -57.31
CA VAL A 7 1.07 -9.47 -56.46
C VAL A 7 0.47 -8.61 -55.34
N CYS A 8 -0.55 -7.78 -55.63
CA CYS A 8 -1.23 -7.00 -54.59
C CYS A 8 -1.92 -7.90 -53.55
N VAL A 9 -2.60 -8.98 -53.96
CA VAL A 9 -3.24 -9.91 -53.03
C VAL A 9 -2.20 -10.64 -52.18
N CYS A 10 -1.08 -11.09 -52.75
CA CYS A 10 -0.01 -11.74 -51.97
C CYS A 10 0.66 -10.80 -50.97
N VAL A 11 0.91 -9.54 -51.34
CA VAL A 11 1.48 -8.53 -50.42
C VAL A 11 0.49 -8.16 -49.31
N CYS A 12 -0.81 -8.06 -49.61
CA CYS A 12 -1.86 -7.84 -48.62
C CYS A 12 -2.02 -9.04 -47.68
N VAL A 13 -1.93 -10.27 -48.18
CA VAL A 13 -2.02 -11.48 -47.34
C VAL A 13 -0.79 -11.62 -46.45
N TRP A 14 0.41 -11.33 -46.95
CA TRP A 14 1.63 -11.33 -46.15
C TRP A 14 1.68 -10.20 -45.13
N SER A 15 1.18 -9.00 -45.47
CA SER A 15 1.08 -7.92 -44.49
C SER A 15 0.02 -8.20 -43.43
N VAL A 16 -1.12 -8.79 -43.80
CA VAL A 16 -2.14 -9.24 -42.83
C VAL A 16 -1.63 -10.38 -41.95
N LEU A 17 -0.84 -11.33 -42.49
CA LEU A 17 -0.23 -12.42 -41.70
C LEU A 17 0.89 -11.92 -40.78
N LEU A 18 1.70 -10.95 -41.23
CA LEU A 18 2.71 -10.29 -40.38
C LEU A 18 2.06 -9.45 -39.28
N PHE A 19 0.96 -8.74 -39.57
CA PHE A 19 0.19 -8.01 -38.56
C PHE A 19 -0.56 -8.96 -37.60
N ALA A 20 -1.06 -10.10 -38.08
CA ALA A 20 -1.72 -11.10 -37.22
C ALA A 20 -0.76 -11.75 -36.21
N SER A 21 0.54 -11.80 -36.51
CA SER A 21 1.55 -12.28 -35.55
C SER A 21 1.89 -11.28 -34.43
N ALA A 22 1.47 -10.01 -34.58
CA ALA A 22 1.70 -8.93 -33.62
C ALA A 22 0.46 -8.53 -32.81
N ALA A 23 -0.73 -9.02 -33.18
CA ALA A 23 -1.98 -8.65 -32.54
C ALA A 23 -2.33 -9.60 -31.38
N ALA A 24 -2.17 -9.08 -30.15
CA ALA A 24 -2.69 -9.58 -28.88
C ALA A 24 -2.10 -10.92 -28.36
N PHE A 25 -0.94 -10.83 -27.68
CA PHE A 25 -0.50 -11.90 -26.76
C PHE A 25 -1.20 -11.85 -25.40
N VAL A 26 -1.96 -10.79 -25.13
CA VAL A 26 -2.83 -10.73 -23.96
C VAL A 26 -4.17 -11.35 -24.34
N GLU A 27 -4.59 -12.38 -23.62
CA GLU A 27 -5.86 -13.05 -23.84
C GLU A 27 -7.00 -12.22 -23.22
N GLU A 28 -8.02 -11.89 -24.00
CA GLU A 28 -9.25 -11.28 -23.46
C GLU A 28 -10.12 -12.38 -22.85
N LEU A 29 -10.36 -12.30 -21.55
CA LEU A 29 -11.10 -13.31 -20.80
C LEU A 29 -12.55 -12.86 -20.58
N ASP A 30 -13.49 -13.77 -20.86
CA ASP A 30 -14.93 -13.60 -20.64
C ASP A 30 -15.42 -14.38 -19.40
N ASP A 31 -16.73 -14.41 -19.15
CA ASP A 31 -17.28 -15.12 -17.97
C ASP A 31 -17.14 -16.66 -18.05
N SER A 32 -16.61 -17.24 -19.13
CA SER A 32 -16.51 -18.69 -19.36
C SER A 32 -15.13 -19.31 -19.04
N VAL A 33 -14.24 -18.56 -18.38
CA VAL A 33 -12.83 -18.98 -18.19
C VAL A 33 -12.69 -20.31 -17.45
N VAL A 34 -12.15 -21.31 -18.16
CA VAL A 34 -11.52 -22.49 -17.55
C VAL A 34 -10.08 -22.10 -17.20
N CYS A 35 -9.86 -21.66 -15.96
CA CYS A 35 -8.58 -21.07 -15.55
C CYS A 35 -7.39 -22.03 -15.77
N PRO A 36 -6.39 -21.66 -16.59
CA PRO A 36 -5.07 -22.29 -16.59
C PRO A 36 -4.47 -22.32 -15.18
N CYS A 37 -3.58 -23.28 -14.92
CA CYS A 37 -2.94 -23.42 -13.60
C CYS A 37 -2.20 -22.17 -13.09
N ARG A 38 -1.81 -21.23 -13.99
CA ARG A 38 -1.06 -19.99 -13.71
C ARG A 38 -1.45 -18.87 -14.67
N VAL A 39 -2.24 -17.90 -14.19
CA VAL A 39 -2.69 -16.74 -14.99
C VAL A 39 -2.46 -15.45 -14.24
N SER A 40 -1.81 -14.47 -14.88
CA SER A 40 -1.80 -13.08 -14.44
C SER A 40 -2.91 -12.33 -15.17
N LEU A 41 -3.82 -11.72 -14.42
CA LEU A 41 -5.05 -11.13 -14.94
C LEU A 41 -5.15 -9.65 -14.55
N GLN A 42 -5.45 -8.81 -15.55
CA GLN A 42 -5.82 -7.41 -15.34
C GLN A 42 -7.32 -7.23 -15.54
N PHE A 43 -8.00 -6.73 -14.51
CA PHE A 43 -9.35 -6.20 -14.64
C PHE A 43 -9.31 -4.71 -14.92
N TYR A 44 -9.98 -4.30 -16.00
CA TYR A 44 -10.02 -2.91 -16.44
C TYR A 44 -11.45 -2.42 -16.67
N ALA A 45 -11.59 -1.10 -16.80
CA ALA A 45 -12.81 -0.46 -17.27
C ALA A 45 -12.46 0.50 -18.43
N PRO A 46 -13.28 0.57 -19.50
CA PRO A 46 -12.93 1.27 -20.74
C PRO A 46 -12.77 2.79 -20.57
N TRP A 47 -13.42 3.37 -19.57
CA TRP A 47 -13.37 4.79 -19.24
C TRP A 47 -12.25 5.16 -18.25
N CYS A 48 -11.53 4.18 -17.68
CA CYS A 48 -10.51 4.45 -16.68
C CYS A 48 -9.17 4.88 -17.30
N THR A 49 -8.74 6.11 -17.04
CA THR A 49 -7.47 6.65 -17.54
C THR A 49 -6.26 5.83 -17.08
N PHE A 50 -6.22 5.38 -15.83
CA PHE A 50 -5.13 4.55 -15.30
C PHE A 50 -5.07 3.17 -15.98
N CYS A 51 -6.20 2.61 -16.40
CA CYS A 51 -6.22 1.37 -17.17
C CYS A 51 -5.59 1.57 -18.56
N LYS A 52 -5.93 2.68 -19.23
CA LYS A 52 -5.35 3.03 -20.54
C LYS A 52 -3.84 3.24 -20.48
N GLN A 53 -3.33 3.79 -19.38
CA GLN A 53 -1.89 3.95 -19.15
C GLN A 53 -1.18 2.61 -18.92
N LEU A 54 -1.84 1.65 -18.26
CA LEU A 54 -1.28 0.33 -17.97
C LEU A 54 -1.34 -0.63 -19.18
N ASP A 55 -2.32 -0.48 -20.06
CA ASP A 55 -2.52 -1.35 -21.23
C ASP A 55 -1.25 -1.57 -22.09
N PRO A 56 -0.44 -0.56 -22.47
CA PRO A 56 0.80 -0.80 -23.22
C PRO A 56 1.82 -1.61 -22.41
N VAL A 57 1.94 -1.35 -21.11
CA VAL A 57 2.83 -2.11 -20.20
C VAL A 57 2.36 -3.56 -20.11
N TRP A 58 1.05 -3.79 -20.02
CA TRP A 58 0.46 -5.12 -19.94
C TRP A 58 0.75 -5.97 -21.18
N HIS A 59 0.66 -5.38 -22.38
CA HIS A 59 1.02 -6.06 -23.62
C HIS A 59 2.53 -6.38 -23.72
N GLN A 60 3.39 -5.54 -23.16
CA GLN A 60 4.83 -5.83 -23.06
C GLN A 60 5.09 -7.03 -22.15
N ILE A 61 4.46 -7.07 -20.98
CA ILE A 61 4.56 -8.20 -20.03
C ILE A 61 4.17 -9.50 -20.72
N GLY A 62 3.05 -9.46 -21.44
CA GLY A 62 2.62 -10.55 -22.29
C GLY A 62 3.72 -10.98 -23.25
N SER A 63 4.11 -10.08 -24.15
CA SER A 63 5.11 -10.38 -25.19
C SER A 63 6.40 -10.98 -24.62
N GLU A 64 6.85 -10.47 -23.47
CA GLU A 64 8.03 -10.97 -22.77
C GLU A 64 7.83 -12.39 -22.24
N TYR A 65 6.71 -12.69 -21.58
CA TYR A 65 6.42 -14.05 -21.13
C TYR A 65 6.34 -15.07 -22.27
N ARG A 66 5.83 -14.67 -23.44
CA ARG A 66 5.89 -15.50 -24.65
C ARG A 66 7.32 -15.78 -25.05
N SER A 67 8.13 -14.72 -25.16
CA SER A 67 9.51 -14.80 -25.65
C SER A 67 10.37 -15.69 -24.76
N LEU A 68 10.10 -15.69 -23.45
CA LEU A 68 10.78 -16.51 -22.45
C LEU A 68 10.24 -17.94 -22.37
N GLY A 69 9.16 -18.28 -23.09
CA GLY A 69 8.50 -19.58 -22.96
C GLY A 69 7.93 -19.82 -21.55
N SER A 70 7.50 -18.76 -20.88
CA SER A 70 6.99 -18.84 -19.51
C SER A 70 5.66 -19.60 -19.45
N PRO A 71 5.42 -20.41 -18.39
CA PRO A 71 4.12 -21.04 -18.16
C PRO A 71 3.05 -20.08 -17.62
N VAL A 72 3.40 -18.81 -17.39
CA VAL A 72 2.46 -17.77 -16.92
C VAL A 72 1.71 -17.20 -18.12
N HIS A 73 0.39 -17.37 -18.12
CA HIS A 73 -0.48 -16.77 -19.13
C HIS A 73 -0.86 -15.35 -18.69
N VAL A 74 -0.98 -14.42 -19.63
CA VAL A 74 -1.35 -13.03 -19.37
C VAL A 74 -2.71 -12.76 -19.98
N GLY A 75 -3.70 -12.50 -19.13
CA GLY A 75 -5.05 -12.18 -19.54
C GLY A 75 -5.46 -10.77 -19.13
N LYS A 76 -6.49 -10.23 -19.79
CA LYS A 76 -7.21 -9.04 -19.35
C LYS A 76 -8.71 -9.27 -19.48
N SER A 77 -9.50 -8.56 -18.67
CA SER A 77 -10.95 -8.64 -18.73
C SER A 77 -11.57 -7.27 -18.44
N ASP A 78 -12.52 -6.88 -19.28
CA ASP A 78 -13.41 -5.76 -19.01
C ASP A 78 -14.38 -6.11 -17.88
N ALA A 79 -14.16 -5.55 -16.70
CA ALA A 79 -15.00 -5.79 -15.52
C ALA A 79 -16.40 -5.16 -15.63
N THR A 80 -16.62 -4.27 -16.59
CA THR A 80 -17.93 -3.66 -16.86
C THR A 80 -18.80 -4.52 -17.77
N ALA A 81 -18.19 -5.30 -18.65
CA ALA A 81 -18.87 -6.30 -19.47
C ALA A 81 -19.00 -7.64 -18.73
N ASN A 82 -17.90 -8.13 -18.15
CA ASN A 82 -17.79 -9.44 -17.51
C ASN A 82 -18.01 -9.33 -16.00
N THR A 83 -19.22 -8.91 -15.63
CA THR A 83 -19.55 -8.61 -14.22
C THR A 83 -19.57 -9.86 -13.34
N GLY A 84 -19.83 -11.04 -13.90
CA GLY A 84 -19.78 -12.32 -13.20
C GLY A 84 -18.37 -12.61 -12.70
N LEU A 85 -17.40 -12.58 -13.62
CA LEU A 85 -15.98 -12.77 -13.34
C LEU A 85 -15.44 -11.73 -12.36
N ALA A 86 -15.78 -10.44 -12.57
CA ALA A 86 -15.37 -9.37 -11.67
C ALA A 86 -15.90 -9.57 -10.23
N LYS A 87 -17.15 -10.05 -10.10
CA LYS A 87 -17.77 -10.35 -8.80
C LYS A 87 -17.13 -11.57 -8.14
N GLU A 88 -16.87 -12.63 -8.89
CA GLU A 88 -16.17 -13.83 -8.40
C GLU A 88 -14.81 -13.47 -7.81
N PHE A 89 -14.03 -12.69 -8.54
CA PHE A 89 -12.73 -12.22 -8.07
C PHE A 89 -12.81 -10.97 -7.19
N ARG A 90 -13.99 -10.55 -6.74
CA ARG A 90 -14.20 -9.42 -5.81
C ARG A 90 -13.44 -8.15 -6.20
N VAL A 91 -13.46 -7.82 -7.48
CA VAL A 91 -12.81 -6.61 -8.01
C VAL A 91 -13.62 -5.39 -7.59
N ARG A 92 -12.96 -4.40 -6.97
CA ARG A 92 -13.60 -3.18 -6.46
C ARG A 92 -13.06 -1.89 -7.07
N THR A 93 -11.82 -1.93 -7.56
CA THR A 93 -11.08 -0.77 -8.07
C THR A 93 -10.38 -1.14 -9.36
N TYR A 94 -10.14 -0.15 -10.21
CA TYR A 94 -9.52 -0.34 -11.52
C TYR A 94 -8.27 0.55 -11.68
N PRO A 95 -7.20 0.06 -12.32
CA PRO A 95 -7.00 -1.34 -12.72
C PRO A 95 -6.69 -2.22 -11.49
N ALA A 96 -7.29 -3.41 -11.46
CA ALA A 96 -6.94 -4.46 -10.50
C ALA A 96 -6.09 -5.52 -11.19
N ILE A 97 -4.94 -5.85 -10.60
CA ILE A 97 -4.02 -6.86 -11.11
C ILE A 97 -4.04 -8.01 -10.11
N LEU A 98 -4.20 -9.23 -10.62
CA LEU A 98 -4.19 -10.43 -9.79
C LEU A 98 -3.45 -11.58 -10.46
N MET A 99 -2.98 -12.52 -9.64
CA MET A 99 -2.35 -13.75 -10.09
C MET A 99 -3.14 -14.94 -9.54
N LEU A 100 -3.49 -15.86 -10.43
CA LEU A 100 -4.17 -17.11 -10.12
C LEU A 100 -3.16 -18.24 -10.15
N LYS A 101 -3.13 -19.04 -9.08
CA LYS A 101 -2.31 -20.26 -9.00
C LYS A 101 -3.08 -21.32 -8.23
N LYS A 102 -3.37 -22.47 -8.87
CA LYS A 102 -4.07 -23.60 -8.25
C LYS A 102 -5.36 -23.17 -7.50
N ASN A 103 -6.19 -22.36 -8.13
CA ASN A 103 -7.42 -21.77 -7.57
C ASN A 103 -7.23 -20.77 -6.41
N ILE A 104 -6.00 -20.43 -6.06
CA ILE A 104 -5.70 -19.36 -5.11
C ILE A 104 -5.46 -18.07 -5.88
N LYS A 105 -6.15 -17.02 -5.44
CA LYS A 105 -6.02 -15.65 -5.94
C LYS A 105 -5.03 -14.88 -5.08
N TYR A 106 -4.13 -14.17 -5.72
CA TYR A 106 -3.20 -13.23 -5.10
C TYR A 106 -3.38 -11.84 -5.72
N ASN A 107 -3.63 -10.83 -4.88
CA ASN A 107 -3.77 -9.46 -5.35
C ASN A 107 -2.39 -8.80 -5.49
N TYR A 108 -2.21 -8.05 -6.57
CA TYR A 108 -1.07 -7.16 -6.72
C TYR A 108 -1.45 -5.74 -6.33
N SER A 109 -0.66 -5.15 -5.45
CA SER A 109 -0.87 -3.79 -4.96
C SER A 109 0.34 -2.88 -5.17
N GLY A 110 1.45 -3.38 -5.73
CA GLY A 110 2.67 -2.60 -5.93
C GLY A 110 2.62 -1.63 -7.13
N VAL A 111 3.77 -1.03 -7.43
CA VAL A 111 3.95 -0.13 -8.59
C VAL A 111 3.57 -0.76 -9.93
N ARG A 112 2.84 -0.03 -10.77
CA ARG A 112 2.33 -0.51 -12.06
C ARG A 112 3.39 -0.47 -13.17
N THR A 113 4.58 -0.98 -12.89
CA THR A 113 5.70 -1.10 -13.83
C THR A 113 5.80 -2.53 -14.36
N LYS A 114 6.39 -2.68 -15.55
CA LYS A 114 6.62 -3.99 -16.18
C LYS A 114 7.35 -4.95 -15.22
N ASP A 115 8.49 -4.49 -14.69
CA ASP A 115 9.36 -5.30 -13.85
C ASP A 115 8.70 -5.64 -12.50
N GLY A 116 7.96 -4.71 -11.90
CA GLY A 116 7.27 -4.94 -10.63
C GLY A 116 6.15 -5.98 -10.73
N ILE A 117 5.37 -5.93 -11.82
CA ILE A 117 4.30 -6.91 -12.07
C ILE A 117 4.90 -8.27 -12.43
N MET A 118 5.94 -8.30 -13.27
CA MET A 118 6.61 -9.55 -13.65
C MET A 118 7.29 -10.22 -12.46
N ASP A 119 7.97 -9.47 -11.59
CA ASP A 119 8.55 -10.00 -10.36
C ASP A 119 7.48 -10.67 -9.48
N PHE A 120 6.36 -9.99 -9.26
CA PHE A 120 5.23 -10.53 -8.50
C PHE A 120 4.67 -11.82 -9.11
N ALA A 121 4.38 -11.81 -10.41
CA ALA A 121 3.83 -12.98 -11.10
C ALA A 121 4.83 -14.15 -11.09
N ASN A 122 6.12 -13.90 -11.30
CA ASN A 122 7.19 -14.92 -11.24
C ASN A 122 7.38 -15.50 -9.84
N ARG A 123 7.28 -14.66 -8.81
CA ARG A 123 7.33 -15.06 -7.40
C ARG A 123 6.22 -16.05 -7.07
N ILE A 124 5.00 -15.69 -7.41
CA ILE A 124 3.83 -16.55 -7.17
C ILE A 124 3.87 -17.79 -8.05
N ALA A 125 4.22 -17.68 -9.34
CA ALA A 125 4.29 -18.81 -10.24
C ALA A 125 5.30 -19.89 -9.79
N GLY A 126 6.38 -19.49 -9.12
CA GLY A 126 7.40 -20.37 -8.58
C GLY A 126 6.96 -21.23 -7.38
N PRO A 127 7.85 -22.06 -6.82
CA PRO A 127 7.59 -22.75 -5.57
C PRO A 127 7.52 -21.75 -4.41
N LEU A 128 6.71 -22.05 -3.38
CA LEU A 128 6.58 -21.21 -2.18
C LEU A 128 7.93 -20.98 -1.49
N VAL A 129 8.71 -22.06 -1.36
CA VAL A 129 10.08 -22.02 -0.82
C VAL A 129 11.03 -22.53 -1.90
N ARG A 130 11.97 -21.69 -2.33
CA ARG A 130 12.97 -22.01 -3.35
C ARG A 130 14.17 -22.70 -2.71
N SER A 131 14.57 -23.87 -3.21
CA SER A 131 15.76 -24.56 -2.69
C SER A 131 17.03 -24.02 -3.33
N LEU A 132 18.02 -23.66 -2.50
CA LEU A 132 19.34 -23.21 -2.90
C LEU A 132 20.32 -24.39 -2.69
N SER A 133 20.58 -25.12 -3.77
CA SER A 133 21.38 -26.35 -3.74
C SER A 133 22.89 -26.11 -3.85
N SER A 134 23.32 -24.93 -4.32
CA SER A 134 24.73 -24.60 -4.53
C SER A 134 25.08 -23.22 -3.99
N VAL A 135 26.37 -23.02 -3.69
CA VAL A 135 26.90 -21.73 -3.22
C VAL A 135 26.69 -20.65 -4.29
N GLN A 136 26.80 -21.02 -5.56
CA GLN A 136 26.58 -20.11 -6.69
C GLN A 136 25.12 -19.63 -6.77
N LEU A 137 24.15 -20.54 -6.58
CA LEU A 137 22.74 -20.16 -6.53
C LEU A 137 22.44 -19.28 -5.32
N PHE A 138 23.08 -19.56 -4.18
CA PHE A 138 22.97 -18.73 -2.98
C PHE A 138 23.50 -17.31 -3.22
N GLN A 139 24.70 -17.18 -3.80
CA GLN A 139 25.29 -15.90 -4.18
C GLN A 139 24.45 -15.16 -5.21
N HIS A 140 23.88 -15.87 -6.19
CA HIS A 140 23.01 -15.27 -7.18
C HIS A 140 21.72 -14.74 -6.54
N ALA A 141 21.10 -15.51 -5.63
CA ALA A 141 19.93 -15.07 -4.87
C ALA A 141 20.25 -13.83 -4.03
N MET A 142 21.41 -13.80 -3.36
CA MET A 142 21.89 -12.61 -2.62
C MET A 142 22.06 -11.38 -3.52
N SER A 143 22.55 -11.56 -4.75
CA SER A 143 22.75 -10.43 -5.68
C SER A 143 21.45 -9.87 -6.26
N ARG A 144 20.38 -10.67 -6.24
CA ARG A 144 19.07 -10.34 -6.83
C ARG A 144 18.06 -9.80 -5.83
N HIS A 145 18.25 -10.08 -4.54
CA HIS A 145 17.28 -9.78 -3.50
C HIS A 145 17.96 -9.02 -2.36
N ASP A 146 17.47 -7.80 -2.10
CA ASP A 146 17.97 -6.96 -1.01
C ASP A 146 17.67 -7.57 0.36
N VAL A 147 16.54 -8.26 0.48
CA VAL A 147 16.15 -9.00 1.69
C VAL A 147 15.67 -10.38 1.27
N MET A 148 16.22 -11.42 1.91
CA MET A 148 15.77 -12.79 1.72
C MET A 148 15.73 -13.56 3.03
N PHE A 149 14.71 -14.40 3.17
CA PHE A 149 14.56 -15.30 4.30
C PHE A 149 15.03 -16.68 3.91
N VAL A 150 15.94 -17.26 4.69
CA VAL A 150 16.50 -18.58 4.40
C VAL A 150 16.29 -19.52 5.57
N TYR A 151 15.58 -20.62 5.32
CA TYR A 151 15.54 -21.76 6.23
C TYR A 151 16.77 -22.63 6.04
N VAL A 152 17.53 -22.85 7.12
CA VAL A 152 18.76 -23.66 7.11
C VAL A 152 18.51 -24.92 7.93
N GLY A 153 18.29 -26.05 7.27
CA GLY A 153 18.00 -27.29 8.01
C GLY A 153 17.50 -28.42 7.14
N ALA A 154 17.34 -29.58 7.78
CA ALA A 154 16.70 -30.75 7.19
C ALA A 154 15.17 -30.65 7.28
N THR A 155 14.46 -31.77 7.27
CA THR A 155 13.02 -31.78 7.50
C THR A 155 12.75 -31.70 9.00
N SER A 156 12.22 -30.58 9.48
CA SER A 156 11.80 -30.41 10.87
C SER A 156 10.42 -29.73 10.98
N PRO A 157 9.75 -29.77 12.15
CA PRO A 157 8.46 -29.10 12.35
C PRO A 157 8.51 -27.60 12.01
N LEU A 158 9.67 -26.97 12.24
CA LEU A 158 9.93 -25.57 11.89
C LEU A 158 9.85 -25.32 10.38
N LYS A 159 10.25 -26.28 9.55
CA LYS A 159 10.10 -26.19 8.09
C LYS A 159 8.62 -26.14 7.67
N GLY A 160 7.77 -26.88 8.39
CA GLY A 160 6.32 -26.84 8.19
C GLY A 160 5.75 -25.46 8.52
N ASN A 161 6.11 -24.91 9.68
CA ASN A 161 5.72 -23.56 10.08
C ASN A 161 6.23 -22.50 9.08
N TYR A 162 7.50 -22.59 8.68
CA TYR A 162 8.09 -21.70 7.68
C TYR A 162 7.38 -21.77 6.32
N THR A 163 6.98 -22.96 5.88
CA THR A 163 6.22 -23.11 4.63
C THR A 163 4.81 -22.50 4.75
N SER A 164 4.15 -22.64 5.90
CA SER A 164 2.85 -22.02 6.18
C SER A 164 2.93 -20.49 6.19
N VAL A 165 3.96 -19.93 6.83
CA VAL A 165 4.19 -18.48 6.82
C VAL A 165 4.55 -18.00 5.42
N ALA A 166 5.35 -18.77 4.67
CA ALA A 166 5.69 -18.47 3.28
C ALA A 166 4.43 -18.42 2.40
N GLU A 167 3.46 -19.31 2.59
CA GLU A 167 2.19 -19.27 1.87
C GLU A 167 1.40 -17.97 2.10
N GLN A 168 1.39 -17.48 3.33
CA GLN A 168 0.69 -16.23 3.69
C GLN A 168 1.42 -14.99 3.18
N LEU A 169 2.75 -14.98 3.18
CA LEU A 169 3.58 -13.81 2.92
C LEU A 169 4.25 -13.80 1.55
N ILE A 170 3.96 -14.78 0.68
CA ILE A 170 4.56 -14.89 -0.68
C ILE A 170 4.30 -13.64 -1.54
N VAL A 171 3.21 -12.93 -1.30
CA VAL A 171 2.88 -11.67 -1.99
C VAL A 171 3.81 -10.52 -1.62
N HIS A 172 4.50 -10.62 -0.48
CA HIS A 172 5.37 -9.57 0.05
C HIS A 172 6.86 -9.87 -0.12
N THR A 173 7.29 -11.14 -0.05
CA THR A 173 8.71 -11.48 -0.04
C THR A 173 9.01 -12.87 -0.62
N TYR A 174 10.30 -13.16 -0.85
CA TYR A 174 10.80 -14.43 -1.34
C TYR A 174 11.29 -15.31 -0.18
N PHE A 175 10.97 -16.60 -0.24
CA PHE A 175 11.36 -17.60 0.76
C PHE A 175 12.30 -18.64 0.14
N PHE A 176 13.37 -18.95 0.87
CA PHE A 176 14.41 -19.86 0.42
C PHE A 176 14.71 -20.94 1.47
N SER A 177 15.22 -22.08 1.01
CA SER A 177 15.70 -23.15 1.88
C SER A 177 17.06 -23.64 1.41
N THR A 178 17.95 -23.95 2.34
CA THR A 178 19.28 -24.47 2.04
C THR A 178 19.74 -25.47 3.09
N SER A 179 20.74 -26.26 2.73
CA SER A 179 21.42 -27.17 3.65
C SER A 179 22.67 -26.51 4.24
N ARG A 180 23.11 -26.97 5.42
CA ARG A 180 24.25 -26.37 6.14
C ARG A 180 25.55 -26.38 5.31
N GLY A 181 25.73 -27.34 4.40
CA GLY A 181 26.93 -27.45 3.56
C GLY A 181 27.02 -26.42 2.42
N VAL A 182 25.92 -25.75 2.09
CA VAL A 182 25.84 -24.78 0.99
C VAL A 182 26.04 -23.33 1.48
N LEU A 183 25.97 -23.10 2.79
CA LEU A 183 26.18 -21.77 3.35
C LEU A 183 27.62 -21.29 3.14
N PRO A 184 27.83 -20.03 2.73
CA PRO A 184 29.15 -19.43 2.72
C PRO A 184 29.75 -19.48 4.13
N LYS A 185 31.06 -19.71 4.27
CA LYS A 185 31.77 -19.71 5.57
C LYS A 185 31.88 -18.32 6.23
N VAL A 186 31.10 -17.34 5.78
CA VAL A 186 31.16 -15.95 6.23
C VAL A 186 30.33 -15.79 7.50
N ARG A 187 30.94 -15.23 8.56
CA ARG A 187 30.40 -15.18 9.93
C ARG A 187 29.16 -14.28 10.12
N LYS A 188 28.87 -13.41 9.16
CA LYS A 188 27.73 -12.47 9.17
C LYS A 188 27.17 -12.35 7.76
N LEU A 189 26.06 -13.03 7.49
CA LEU A 189 25.31 -12.94 6.24
C LEU A 189 24.31 -11.78 6.35
N TYR A 190 24.77 -10.54 6.30
CA TYR A 190 23.87 -9.42 6.00
C TYR A 190 23.84 -9.24 4.48
N PRO A 191 22.67 -9.08 3.84
CA PRO A 191 21.32 -8.88 4.38
C PRO A 191 20.45 -10.16 4.49
N ALA A 192 21.06 -11.35 4.42
CA ALA A 192 20.35 -12.62 4.39
C ALA A 192 20.02 -13.15 5.79
N TYR A 193 18.75 -13.09 6.18
CA TYR A 193 18.34 -13.58 7.50
C TYR A 193 18.21 -15.10 7.52
N CYS A 194 19.17 -15.75 8.19
CA CYS A 194 19.19 -17.19 8.36
C CYS A 194 18.40 -17.58 9.61
N LEU A 195 17.33 -18.36 9.43
CA LEU A 195 16.62 -18.98 10.54
C LEU A 195 17.31 -20.29 10.92
N SER A 196 17.82 -20.36 12.15
CA SER A 196 18.27 -21.60 12.81
C SER A 196 17.15 -22.07 13.75
N GLU A 197 17.12 -23.37 14.05
CA GLU A 197 16.13 -24.01 14.93
C GLU A 197 16.03 -23.41 16.34
N GLU A 198 16.98 -22.57 16.74
CA GLU A 198 17.15 -22.08 18.12
C GLU A 198 16.39 -20.77 18.44
N ARG A 199 15.54 -20.24 17.55
CA ARG A 199 14.78 -19.00 17.84
C ARG A 199 13.32 -19.27 18.22
N ASP A 200 13.04 -19.17 19.53
CA ASP A 200 11.72 -19.29 20.17
C ASP A 200 10.81 -18.06 19.99
N GLY A 201 10.51 -17.66 18.74
CA GLY A 201 9.63 -16.51 18.46
C GLY A 201 8.54 -16.79 17.41
N ASP A 202 7.51 -15.92 17.38
CA ASP A 202 6.54 -15.93 16.28
C ASP A 202 7.23 -15.52 14.97
N LEU A 203 7.46 -16.54 14.14
CA LEU A 203 8.13 -16.43 12.85
C LEU A 203 7.47 -15.40 11.93
N LYS A 204 6.14 -15.28 11.98
CA LYS A 204 5.40 -14.34 11.14
C LYS A 204 5.68 -12.89 11.52
N LEU A 205 5.64 -12.58 12.81
CA LEU A 205 5.97 -11.23 13.32
C LEU A 205 7.42 -10.86 13.00
N TRP A 206 8.34 -11.80 13.17
CA TRP A 206 9.74 -11.57 12.84
C TRP A 206 9.95 -11.29 11.34
N ILE A 207 9.37 -12.10 10.44
CA ILE A 207 9.45 -11.85 8.99
C ILE A 207 8.83 -10.49 8.63
N ASN A 208 7.67 -10.17 9.18
CA ASN A 208 7.01 -8.90 8.91
C ASN A 208 7.83 -7.69 9.35
N ARG A 209 8.63 -7.83 10.41
CA ARG A 209 9.55 -6.78 10.87
C ARG A 209 10.78 -6.66 9.98
N GLU A 210 11.41 -7.78 9.63
CA GLU A 210 12.70 -7.78 8.92
C GLU A 210 12.57 -7.71 7.40
N ARG A 211 11.36 -7.82 6.82
CA ARG A 211 11.18 -7.85 5.36
C ARG A 211 11.47 -6.51 4.69
N PHE A 212 11.46 -5.42 5.46
CA PHE A 212 11.70 -4.08 4.96
C PHE A 212 13.20 -3.76 5.00
N PRO A 213 13.79 -3.27 3.90
CA PRO A 213 15.16 -2.80 3.92
C PRO A 213 15.25 -1.54 4.79
N ASN A 214 16.35 -1.37 5.52
CA ASN A 214 16.58 -0.16 6.33
C ASN A 214 16.51 1.14 5.51
N PHE A 215 16.85 1.06 4.21
CA PHE A 215 16.69 2.15 3.26
C PHE A 215 16.03 1.63 1.98
N SER A 216 14.86 2.16 1.64
CA SER A 216 14.17 1.81 0.39
C SER A 216 13.42 2.99 -0.20
N GLN A 217 13.12 2.93 -1.50
CA GLN A 217 12.16 3.87 -2.08
C GLN A 217 10.75 3.40 -1.68
N ILE A 218 9.98 4.27 -1.02
CA ILE A 218 8.59 3.97 -0.70
C ILE A 218 7.74 4.16 -1.94
N ASP A 219 6.96 3.12 -2.26
CA ASP A 219 5.71 3.28 -2.98
C ASP A 219 4.54 3.34 -1.98
N SER A 220 3.42 3.93 -2.40
CA SER A 220 2.23 4.09 -1.54
C SER A 220 1.74 2.77 -0.94
N TYR A 221 2.05 1.64 -1.61
CA TYR A 221 1.74 0.31 -1.12
C TYR A 221 2.65 -0.15 0.01
N THR A 222 3.97 -0.01 -0.14
CA THR A 222 4.94 -0.37 0.89
C THR A 222 4.65 0.43 2.16
N LEU A 223 4.33 1.71 2.03
CA LEU A 223 3.88 2.54 3.15
C LEU A 223 2.64 1.98 3.85
N TYR A 224 1.60 1.61 3.09
CA TYR A 224 0.39 1.02 3.65
C TYR A 224 0.69 -0.32 4.35
N ALA A 225 1.50 -1.17 3.72
CA ALA A 225 1.90 -2.47 4.24
C ALA A 225 2.77 -2.37 5.51
N MET A 226 3.52 -1.27 5.68
CA MET A 226 4.25 -0.93 6.90
C MET A 226 3.31 -0.45 8.02
N GLY A 227 2.30 0.36 7.67
CA GLY A 227 1.26 0.78 8.62
C GLY A 227 0.48 -0.41 9.19
N GLU A 228 0.19 -1.42 8.37
CA GLU A 228 -0.50 -2.65 8.81
C GLU A 228 0.35 -3.55 9.71
N THR A 229 1.68 -3.48 9.64
CA THR A 229 2.56 -4.33 10.48
C THR A 229 2.54 -3.97 11.97
N GLY A 230 1.83 -2.90 12.37
CA GLY A 230 1.44 -2.66 13.77
C GLY A 230 2.59 -2.37 14.73
N THR A 231 3.79 -2.12 14.21
CA THR A 231 4.97 -1.73 14.96
C THR A 231 4.85 -0.25 15.34
N THR A 232 4.58 -0.02 16.63
CA THR A 232 4.11 1.24 17.24
C THR A 232 5.03 2.47 17.09
N GLU A 233 6.17 2.36 16.42
CA GLU A 233 7.26 3.36 16.45
C GLU A 233 7.96 3.52 15.09
N HIS A 234 7.25 3.42 13.97
CA HIS A 234 7.86 3.65 12.65
C HIS A 234 8.10 5.13 12.39
N LEU A 235 9.31 5.57 12.72
CA LEU A 235 9.86 6.86 12.29
C LEU A 235 10.32 6.70 10.85
N SER A 236 9.58 7.32 9.94
CA SER A 236 9.83 7.27 8.50
C SER A 236 10.56 8.54 8.09
N ALA A 237 11.84 8.47 7.80
CA ALA A 237 12.52 9.63 7.24
C ALA A 237 12.12 9.83 5.77
N LEU A 238 11.65 11.00 5.38
CA LEU A 238 11.27 11.39 4.03
C LEU A 238 12.29 12.40 3.50
N ILE A 239 12.98 12.03 2.41
CA ILE A 239 13.77 12.98 1.61
C ILE A 239 12.97 13.36 0.38
N SER A 240 12.58 14.63 0.28
CA SER A 240 12.17 15.24 -1.00
C SER A 240 13.39 15.88 -1.63
N CYS A 241 14.25 15.11 -2.31
CA CYS A 241 15.32 15.69 -3.14
C CYS A 241 16.05 14.69 -4.06
N HIS A 242 16.35 15.12 -5.28
CA HIS A 242 17.23 14.46 -6.27
C HIS A 242 18.74 14.44 -5.92
N LEU A 243 19.13 14.84 -4.69
CA LEU A 243 20.54 15.04 -4.36
C LEU A 243 21.17 13.74 -3.82
N PHE A 244 21.95 13.06 -4.68
CA PHE A 244 22.71 11.84 -4.37
C PHE A 244 23.46 11.88 -3.03
N ARG A 245 23.92 13.06 -2.60
CA ARG A 245 24.67 13.26 -1.36
C ARG A 245 23.87 12.94 -0.09
N TYR A 246 22.57 13.26 -0.06
CA TYR A 246 21.73 12.93 1.12
C TYR A 246 21.39 11.45 1.16
N LYS A 247 21.17 10.85 -0.01
CA LYS A 247 20.94 9.42 -0.15
C LYS A 247 22.11 8.62 0.40
N SER A 248 23.35 8.95 0.03
CA SER A 248 24.54 8.23 0.51
C SER A 248 24.75 8.35 2.02
N LEU A 249 24.47 9.53 2.60
CA LEU A 249 24.57 9.75 4.05
C LEU A 249 23.55 8.88 4.81
N LEU A 250 22.32 8.80 4.30
CA LEU A 250 21.26 7.98 4.90
C LEU A 250 21.52 6.49 4.73
N GLU A 251 21.99 6.06 3.57
CA GLU A 251 22.42 4.68 3.35
C GLU A 251 23.55 4.28 4.30
N SER A 252 24.52 5.18 4.52
CA SER A 252 25.63 4.98 5.48
C SER A 252 25.12 4.83 6.92
N VAL A 253 24.32 5.79 7.40
CA VAL A 253 23.76 5.77 8.76
C VAL A 253 22.83 4.56 8.97
N ALA A 254 21.99 4.25 7.99
CA ALA A 254 21.09 3.09 8.04
C ALA A 254 21.85 1.76 8.04
N ALA A 255 23.02 1.70 7.41
CA ALA A 255 23.88 0.51 7.38
C ALA A 255 24.68 0.35 8.68
N GLU A 256 25.25 1.43 9.21
CA GLU A 256 26.14 1.41 10.38
C GLU A 256 25.36 1.30 11.71
N HIS A 257 24.24 2.02 11.84
CA HIS A 257 23.44 2.10 13.07
C HIS A 257 22.19 1.20 13.04
N ARG A 258 22.25 0.09 12.30
CA ARG A 258 21.14 -0.84 12.12
C ARG A 258 20.50 -1.33 13.42
N GLU A 259 21.27 -1.54 14.48
CA GLU A 259 20.72 -2.05 15.75
C GLU A 259 19.85 -1.01 16.47
N ILE A 260 20.26 0.26 16.42
CA ILE A 260 19.59 1.39 17.07
C ILE A 260 18.34 1.80 16.27
N TYR A 261 18.47 1.88 14.95
CA TYR A 261 17.39 2.26 14.04
C TYR A 261 16.70 1.06 13.40
N SER A 262 16.81 -0.15 13.96
CA SER A 262 16.06 -1.33 13.47
C SER A 262 14.53 -1.14 13.46
N ARG A 263 14.05 -0.10 14.16
CA ARG A 263 12.64 0.32 14.24
C ARG A 263 12.31 1.54 13.39
N SER A 264 13.31 2.21 12.83
CA SER A 264 13.18 3.43 12.05
C SER A 264 13.61 3.14 10.63
N ASP A 265 12.75 3.45 9.69
CA ASP A 265 13.02 3.18 8.31
C ASP A 265 13.24 4.50 7.55
N PHE A 266 14.19 4.50 6.62
CA PHE A 266 14.60 5.70 5.90
C PHE A 266 14.15 5.64 4.43
N TYR A 267 13.57 6.74 3.95
CA TYR A 267 12.86 6.77 2.68
C TYR A 267 13.04 8.09 1.91
N SER A 268 12.79 8.01 0.61
CA SER A 268 12.71 9.18 -0.27
C SER A 268 11.43 9.12 -1.07
N GLU A 269 10.63 10.18 -1.00
CA GLU A 269 9.39 10.30 -1.75
C GLU A 269 9.21 11.74 -2.22
N ASN A 270 8.72 11.88 -3.45
CA ASN A 270 8.24 13.13 -4.00
C ASN A 270 6.71 13.18 -3.79
N GLY A 271 6.23 13.75 -2.67
CA GLY A 271 4.81 14.16 -2.60
C GLY A 271 4.02 13.94 -1.33
N LEU A 272 4.60 13.50 -0.20
CA LEU A 272 3.80 13.24 1.00
C LEU A 272 3.45 14.48 1.86
N VAL A 273 3.92 15.68 1.49
CA VAL A 273 3.70 16.90 2.30
C VAL A 273 2.72 17.83 1.63
N MET A 274 1.68 18.19 2.38
CA MET A 274 0.67 19.18 2.00
C MET A 274 1.24 20.61 2.18
N GLY A 275 2.16 21.00 1.29
CA GLY A 275 2.74 22.33 1.23
C GLY A 275 3.88 22.45 0.22
N GLU A 276 4.26 23.70 -0.12
CA GLU A 276 5.51 23.97 -0.86
C GLU A 276 6.69 23.64 0.06
N ILE A 277 7.25 22.44 -0.07
CA ILE A 277 8.50 22.10 0.59
C ILE A 277 9.63 22.81 -0.17
N ILE A 278 10.40 23.65 0.51
CA ILE A 278 11.63 24.19 -0.05
C ILE A 278 12.65 23.05 -0.10
N VAL A 279 12.81 22.46 -1.28
CA VAL A 279 13.78 21.41 -1.54
C VAL A 279 15.20 21.96 -1.40
N PRO A 280 16.16 21.26 -0.75
CA PRO A 280 16.06 19.97 -0.08
C PRO A 280 15.57 20.08 1.38
N THR A 281 14.55 19.30 1.76
CA THR A 281 14.17 19.14 3.18
C THR A 281 14.18 17.67 3.56
N PHE A 282 14.83 17.38 4.70
CA PHE A 282 14.74 16.10 5.41
C PHE A 282 13.58 16.18 6.40
N ILE A 283 12.70 15.20 6.44
CA ILE A 283 11.55 15.18 7.33
C ILE A 283 11.50 13.82 7.99
N VAL A 284 11.15 13.71 9.26
CA VAL A 284 10.84 12.42 9.87
C VAL A 284 9.36 12.38 10.19
N VAL A 285 8.63 11.41 9.66
CA VAL A 285 7.18 11.27 9.80
C VAL A 285 6.87 10.15 10.79
N ASN A 286 5.96 10.43 11.70
CA ASN A 286 5.38 9.43 12.59
C ASN A 286 4.03 8.98 12.01
N LEU A 287 4.01 7.75 11.51
CA LEU A 287 2.84 7.17 10.82
C LEU A 287 1.67 6.88 11.77
N SER A 288 1.92 6.75 13.07
CA SER A 288 0.87 6.47 14.06
C SER A 288 0.00 7.69 14.35
N ASN A 289 0.55 8.90 14.22
CA ASN A 289 -0.12 10.14 14.61
C ASN A 289 -0.21 11.19 13.51
N ASP A 290 0.16 10.89 12.26
CA ASP A 290 0.33 11.86 11.16
C ASP A 290 1.20 13.09 11.55
N GLY A 291 2.13 12.89 12.48
CA GLY A 291 3.08 13.91 12.91
C GLY A 291 4.32 13.90 12.02
N TYR A 292 5.02 15.02 11.95
CA TYR A 292 6.30 15.13 11.27
C TYR A 292 7.28 16.03 12.01
N PHE A 293 8.57 15.76 11.88
CA PHE A 293 9.68 16.46 12.52
C PHE A 293 10.56 17.06 11.44
N LEU A 294 10.99 18.30 11.65
CA LEU A 294 11.90 19.01 10.76
C LEU A 294 13.24 19.24 11.47
N PRO A 295 14.37 19.08 10.77
CA PRO A 295 15.67 19.37 11.35
C PRO A 295 15.78 20.87 11.64
N PRO A 296 16.37 21.26 12.78
CA PRO A 296 16.52 22.67 13.15
C PRO A 296 17.51 23.43 12.25
N GLY A 297 18.30 22.74 11.43
CA GLY A 297 19.27 23.33 10.50
C GLY A 297 19.60 22.43 9.31
N THR A 298 20.50 22.88 8.45
CA THR A 298 20.93 22.10 7.28
C THR A 298 21.75 20.87 7.72
N VAL A 299 21.24 19.69 7.40
CA VAL A 299 21.96 18.42 7.62
C VAL A 299 23.04 18.31 6.54
N GLN A 300 24.32 18.34 6.90
CA GLN A 300 25.43 18.20 5.95
C GLN A 300 26.38 17.04 6.24
N THR A 301 26.36 16.53 7.47
CA THR A 301 27.23 15.49 8.02
C THR A 301 26.40 14.39 8.66
N GLU A 302 26.97 13.19 8.80
CA GLU A 302 26.33 12.04 9.46
C GLU A 302 26.01 12.35 10.92
N GLN A 303 26.92 13.02 11.63
CA GLN A 303 26.70 13.43 13.02
C GLN A 303 25.44 14.32 13.18
N ASN A 304 25.26 15.31 12.31
CA ASN A 304 24.08 16.18 12.37
C ASN A 304 22.77 15.42 12.10
N LEU A 305 22.85 14.36 11.29
CA LEU A 305 21.72 13.48 11.02
C LEU A 305 21.41 12.60 12.25
N LEU A 306 22.43 12.00 12.86
CA LEU A 306 22.29 11.21 14.09
C LEU A 306 21.74 12.05 15.23
N ASP A 307 22.29 13.24 15.48
CA ASP A 307 21.82 14.15 16.52
C ASP A 307 20.33 14.52 16.33
N PHE A 308 19.90 14.69 15.08
CA PHE A 308 18.51 14.95 14.76
C PHE A 308 17.63 13.71 15.02
N LEU A 309 18.04 12.53 14.55
CA LEU A 309 17.28 11.28 14.75
C LEU A 309 17.16 10.91 16.23
N ASP A 310 18.25 11.03 16.97
CA ASP A 310 18.28 10.83 18.42
C ASP A 310 17.44 11.87 19.13
N GLY A 311 17.44 13.11 18.64
CA GLY A 311 16.55 14.15 19.15
C GLY A 311 15.07 13.86 18.92
N VAL A 312 14.72 13.23 17.80
CA VAL A 312 13.35 12.78 17.54
C VAL A 312 12.97 11.60 18.45
N LEU A 313 13.88 10.62 18.63
CA LEU A 313 13.66 9.47 19.51
C LEU A 313 13.52 9.88 20.99
N ASN A 314 14.35 10.83 21.44
CA ASN A 314 14.34 11.34 22.82
C ASN A 314 13.26 12.41 23.07
N GLY A 315 12.51 12.80 22.04
CA GLY A 315 11.46 13.82 22.13
C GLY A 315 11.96 15.24 22.36
N SER A 316 13.24 15.53 22.09
CA SER A 316 13.80 16.88 22.20
C SER A 316 13.43 17.78 21.01
N VAL A 317 13.12 17.17 19.86
CA VAL A 317 12.66 17.88 18.66
C VAL A 317 11.14 18.04 18.71
N GLN A 318 10.66 19.27 18.48
CA GLN A 318 9.22 19.54 18.43
C GLN A 318 8.59 18.87 17.21
N GLY A 319 7.63 17.97 17.46
CA GLY A 319 6.78 17.42 16.41
C GLY A 319 5.76 18.44 15.91
N HIS A 320 5.64 18.55 14.59
CA HIS A 320 4.59 19.27 13.90
C HIS A 320 3.54 18.27 13.36
N GLY A 321 2.37 18.75 12.94
CA GLY A 321 1.30 17.86 12.45
C GLY A 321 0.48 17.22 13.58
N GLY A 322 -0.05 16.02 13.36
CA GLY A 322 -0.85 15.30 14.36
C GLY A 322 -2.32 15.05 13.99
N ASN A 323 -2.91 14.03 14.62
CA ASN A 323 -4.32 13.65 14.49
C ASN A 323 -5.28 14.35 15.48
N GLY A 324 -4.77 15.33 16.23
CA GLY A 324 -5.56 16.06 17.23
C GLY A 324 -6.70 16.87 16.62
N ALA A 325 -7.76 17.10 17.39
CA ALA A 325 -8.96 17.82 16.93
C ALA A 325 -8.63 19.22 16.35
N LEU A 326 -7.75 19.96 17.03
CA LEU A 326 -7.28 21.27 16.56
C LEU A 326 -6.54 21.18 15.22
N GLN A 327 -5.71 20.15 15.04
CA GLN A 327 -4.96 19.96 13.81
C GLN A 327 -5.85 19.49 12.66
N ARG A 328 -6.91 18.70 12.93
CA ARG A 328 -7.94 18.35 11.94
C ARG A 328 -8.69 19.58 11.45
N VAL A 329 -9.07 20.49 12.35
CA VAL A 329 -9.68 21.77 11.97
C VAL A 329 -8.72 22.59 11.12
N ARG A 330 -7.44 22.66 11.50
CA ARG A 330 -6.41 23.37 10.72
C ARG A 330 -6.23 22.75 9.32
N ARG A 331 -6.22 21.42 9.20
CA ARG A 331 -6.15 20.69 7.92
C ARG A 331 -7.38 20.98 7.06
N LEU A 332 -8.58 20.93 7.63
CA LEU A 332 -9.83 21.27 6.95
C LEU A 332 -9.81 22.70 6.40
N VAL A 333 -9.37 23.69 7.20
CA VAL A 333 -9.27 25.09 6.76
C VAL A 333 -8.25 25.25 5.63
N TYR A 334 -7.10 24.58 5.74
CA TYR A 334 -6.08 24.61 4.70
C TYR A 334 -6.57 23.99 3.39
N ASP A 335 -7.14 22.78 3.43
CA ASP A 335 -7.68 22.08 2.26
C ASP A 335 -8.80 22.89 1.60
N THR A 336 -9.68 23.48 2.41
CA THR A 336 -10.73 24.39 1.95
C THR A 336 -10.11 25.60 1.25
N ARG A 337 -9.08 26.22 1.83
CA ARG A 337 -8.40 27.38 1.22
C ARG A 337 -7.70 27.00 -0.07
N VAL A 338 -6.97 25.90 -0.13
CA VAL A 338 -6.24 25.45 -1.33
C VAL A 338 -7.20 25.06 -2.45
N THR A 339 -8.33 24.44 -2.11
CA THR A 339 -9.34 24.05 -3.10
C THR A 339 -10.10 25.27 -3.62
N LEU A 340 -10.45 26.21 -2.73
CA LEU A 340 -11.28 27.35 -3.10
C LEU A 340 -10.48 28.52 -3.69
N ALA A 341 -9.23 28.76 -3.26
CA ALA A 341 -8.45 29.90 -3.72
C ALA A 341 -8.29 29.95 -5.26
N PRO A 342 -8.00 28.84 -5.98
CA PRO A 342 -7.97 28.82 -7.43
C PRO A 342 -9.35 29.06 -8.06
N VAL A 343 -10.41 28.50 -7.45
CA VAL A 343 -11.79 28.65 -7.96
C VAL A 343 -12.22 30.12 -7.89
N PHE A 344 -11.88 30.82 -6.80
CA PHE A 344 -12.18 32.23 -6.63
C PHE A 344 -11.24 33.15 -7.42
N SER A 345 -9.99 32.77 -7.67
CA SER A 345 -9.06 33.56 -8.48
C SER A 345 -9.35 33.45 -9.98
N HIS A 346 -9.78 32.28 -10.46
CA HIS A 346 -10.01 32.04 -11.89
C HIS A 346 -11.48 32.22 -12.30
N THR A 347 -12.45 31.89 -11.45
CA THR A 347 -13.89 31.92 -11.76
C THR A 347 -14.74 32.36 -10.56
N PRO A 348 -14.71 33.64 -10.18
CA PRO A 348 -15.30 34.12 -8.91
C PRO A 348 -16.82 33.89 -8.82
N LEU A 349 -17.56 34.03 -9.93
CA LEU A 349 -19.02 33.84 -9.95
C LEU A 349 -19.43 32.38 -9.67
N LEU A 350 -18.70 31.41 -10.25
CA LEU A 350 -18.95 29.99 -10.02
C LEU A 350 -18.59 29.59 -8.59
N GLY A 351 -17.48 30.14 -8.05
CA GLY A 351 -17.09 29.92 -6.65
C GLY A 351 -18.15 30.41 -5.66
N CYS A 352 -18.70 31.61 -5.87
CA CYS A 352 -19.80 32.13 -5.05
C CYS A 352 -21.04 31.23 -5.10
N PHE A 353 -21.40 30.73 -6.28
CA PHE A 353 -22.55 29.82 -6.43
C PHE A 353 -22.33 28.47 -5.72
N LEU A 354 -21.15 27.86 -5.89
CA LEU A 354 -20.78 26.58 -5.28
C LEU A 354 -20.77 26.64 -3.74
N VAL A 355 -20.48 27.78 -3.14
CA VAL A 355 -20.49 27.96 -1.68
C VAL A 355 -21.87 28.39 -1.17
N ALA A 356 -22.56 29.30 -1.87
CA ALA A 356 -23.85 29.82 -1.42
C ALA A 356 -24.98 28.78 -1.49
N PHE A 357 -24.97 27.90 -2.48
CA PHE A 357 -26.03 26.91 -2.70
C PHE A 357 -26.11 25.84 -1.58
N PRO A 358 -24.99 25.19 -1.15
CA PRO A 358 -25.03 24.27 -0.02
C PRO A 358 -25.37 24.97 1.31
N LEU A 359 -24.88 26.21 1.51
CA LEU A 359 -25.16 26.97 2.74
C LEU A 359 -26.64 27.36 2.85
N THR A 360 -27.28 27.74 1.74
CA THR A 360 -28.72 28.05 1.71
C THR A 360 -29.57 26.80 1.95
N ILE A 361 -29.22 25.66 1.36
CA ILE A 361 -29.88 24.38 1.63
C ILE A 361 -29.73 23.99 3.11
N GLY A 362 -28.52 24.09 3.66
CA GLY A 362 -28.24 23.79 5.07
C GLY A 362 -29.01 24.71 6.02
N ALA A 363 -29.04 26.01 5.76
CA ALA A 363 -29.81 26.97 6.54
C ALA A 363 -31.32 26.69 6.48
N CYS A 364 -31.85 26.32 5.32
CA CYS A 364 -33.24 25.94 5.15
C CYS A 364 -33.57 24.66 5.94
N PHE A 365 -32.70 23.66 5.90
CA PHE A 365 -32.84 22.44 6.69
C PHE A 365 -32.81 22.72 8.19
N CYS A 366 -31.86 23.52 8.66
CA CYS A 366 -31.80 23.95 10.06
C CYS A 366 -33.06 24.71 10.48
N TYR A 367 -33.56 25.63 9.65
CA TYR A 367 -34.81 26.36 9.89
C TYR A 367 -36.00 25.41 10.00
N LEU A 368 -36.12 24.43 9.11
CA LEU A 368 -37.17 23.41 9.15
C LEU A 368 -37.07 22.54 10.41
N CYS A 369 -35.86 22.15 10.83
CA CYS A 369 -35.65 21.40 12.08
C CYS A 369 -36.00 22.23 13.33
N PHE A 370 -35.68 23.52 13.36
CA PHE A 370 -36.06 24.40 14.47
C PHE A 370 -37.57 24.63 14.54
N LYS A 371 -38.24 24.75 13.39
CA LYS A 371 -39.69 24.92 13.30
C LYS A 371 -40.45 23.62 13.60
N ALA A 372 -39.83 22.47 13.36
CA ALA A 372 -40.40 21.16 13.63
C ALA A 372 -40.21 20.68 15.09
N ARG A 373 -39.62 21.47 16.00
CA ARG A 373 -39.68 21.18 17.44
C ARG A 373 -41.15 21.26 17.87
N PRO A 374 -41.77 20.16 18.32
CA PRO A 374 -43.12 20.24 18.84
C PRO A 374 -43.08 21.04 20.13
N THR A 375 -43.74 22.20 20.15
CA THR A 375 -44.21 22.78 21.40
C THR A 375 -45.16 21.75 22.01
N VAL A 376 -44.77 21.11 23.11
CA VAL A 376 -45.69 20.28 23.89
C VAL A 376 -46.72 21.24 24.47
N VAL A 377 -47.96 21.11 24.00
CA VAL A 377 -49.12 21.88 24.47
C VAL A 377 -49.98 20.87 25.23
N ASP A 378 -50.24 21.13 26.51
CA ASP A 378 -51.24 20.37 27.27
C ASP A 378 -52.65 20.72 26.79
N GLU A 379 -53.61 19.80 26.99
CA GLU A 379 -54.95 19.84 26.38
C GLU A 379 -55.83 21.06 26.68
N ASP A 380 -55.42 22.00 27.53
CA ASP A 380 -56.13 23.25 27.80
C ASP A 380 -55.49 24.52 27.18
N GLY A 381 -54.55 24.38 26.25
CA GLY A 381 -54.20 25.46 25.31
C GLY A 381 -53.45 26.66 25.91
N THR A 382 -52.63 26.47 26.95
CA THR A 382 -51.74 27.52 27.47
C THR A 382 -50.27 27.12 27.29
N PRO A 383 -49.38 28.00 26.77
CA PRO A 383 -47.97 27.66 26.55
C PRO A 383 -47.19 27.61 27.87
N LEU A 384 -46.57 26.47 28.18
CA LEU A 384 -45.65 26.32 29.31
C LEU A 384 -44.35 27.09 29.04
N GLY A 385 -44.02 28.03 29.92
CA GLY A 385 -42.74 28.74 29.93
C GLY A 385 -41.56 27.82 30.26
N PRO A 386 -40.31 28.25 29.99
CA PRO A 386 -39.14 27.39 30.13
C PRO A 386 -38.92 26.98 31.59
N GLU A 387 -38.94 25.68 31.87
CA GLU A 387 -38.59 25.14 33.18
C GLU A 387 -37.16 25.59 33.57
N THR A 388 -37.09 26.36 34.64
CA THR A 388 -35.86 26.61 35.38
C THR A 388 -35.42 25.33 36.09
N ASN A 389 -34.17 24.93 35.84
CA ASN A 389 -33.38 23.90 36.55
C ASN A 389 -33.79 23.70 38.03
N PRO A 390 -33.96 22.46 38.51
CA PRO A 390 -33.90 22.18 39.93
C PRO A 390 -32.45 21.86 40.34
N GLU A 391 -31.87 22.79 41.09
CA GLU A 391 -30.66 22.60 41.85
C GLU A 391 -30.95 21.72 43.09
N SER A 392 -30.10 20.73 43.35
CA SER A 392 -29.83 20.08 44.64
C SER A 392 -30.88 19.16 45.29
N ARG A 393 -30.54 17.87 45.49
CA ARG A 393 -30.44 17.20 46.82
C ARG A 393 -30.01 15.72 46.75
N PRO A 394 -29.51 15.14 47.86
CA PRO A 394 -28.41 14.17 47.85
C PRO A 394 -28.82 12.68 47.89
N SER A 395 -27.79 11.88 47.66
CA SER A 395 -27.65 10.43 47.89
C SER A 395 -28.58 9.77 48.92
N ARG A 396 -29.25 8.69 48.50
CA ARG A 396 -29.43 7.45 49.29
C ARG A 396 -29.98 6.33 48.41
N GLY A 397 -29.09 5.46 47.95
CA GLY A 397 -29.48 4.15 47.45
C GLY A 397 -29.86 3.24 48.63
N ARG A 398 -31.04 2.64 48.57
CA ARG A 398 -31.39 1.47 49.41
C ARG A 398 -32.38 0.60 48.62
N PHE A 399 -31.87 -0.49 48.06
CA PHE A 399 -32.67 -1.62 47.60
C PHE A 399 -33.38 -2.27 48.79
N PRO A 400 -34.56 -2.87 48.56
CA PRO A 400 -34.74 -4.23 49.05
C PRO A 400 -35.34 -5.17 48.00
N LEU A 401 -34.75 -6.37 47.96
CA LEU A 401 -35.27 -7.59 47.37
C LEU A 401 -36.44 -8.12 48.21
N ILE A 402 -37.51 -8.57 47.56
CA ILE A 402 -38.45 -9.54 48.13
C ILE A 402 -38.84 -10.52 47.02
N CYS A 403 -38.34 -11.75 47.12
CA CYS A 403 -39.00 -12.95 46.61
C CYS A 403 -39.63 -13.63 47.83
N ASP A 404 -40.86 -14.13 47.70
CA ASP A 404 -41.46 -14.96 48.74
C ASP A 404 -42.12 -16.22 48.14
N ASN A 405 -41.57 -17.36 48.59
CA ASN A 405 -42.12 -18.71 48.81
C ASN A 405 -42.79 -19.48 47.64
N SER A 406 -42.75 -20.80 47.55
CA SER A 406 -42.70 -21.84 48.59
C SER A 406 -42.51 -23.23 47.94
N ALA A 407 -42.07 -24.19 48.77
CA ALA A 407 -42.26 -25.66 48.69
C ALA A 407 -41.40 -26.47 47.71
#